data_AF-A0A7S4Q028-F1
#
_entry.id   AF-A0A7S4Q028-F1
#
_cell.length_a   1.000
_cell.length_b   1.000
_cell.length_c   1.000
_cell.angle_alpha   90.00
_cell.angle_beta   90.00
_cell.angle_gamma   90.00
#
_symmetry.space_group_name_H-M   'P 1'
#
loop_
_entity.id
_entity.type
_entity.pdbx_description
1 polymer ?
#
loop_
_entity_poly.entity_id
_entity_poly.type
_entity_poly.pdbx_seq_one_letter_code
_entity_poly.pdbx_strand_id
1 'polypeptide(L)'
;EREPLHVFCIHLYIHITEASGDPNVLHKAKPFAELLPKLMPGAPHLVHMAFHTLMHTGGYHVSEVDNARAASLPRQIYPLHNLDTLAWVCRVEGRRGCSLTVAMRLERLALPLVKQGLFETGFPAGRFVAQRLLTLVAFGLWDEILAADAPLSCSEHFTCGIWHFARGAAQAHQGRPAAALAELQALQRERRAVVSSMATRPKWAWRNFNGSTEFGVYPAGDLLELACLELQARTSHAKGHQDGELAAWRAAAALEAGLPYDEPPAWYLPTSTRLGAALARAGQRKEAWEMFNSTLQKFPHDGWALFGMVRLCEEAASASEAAQPREAQHVDCQQLQRRFAQAWRHADVRLVGPDQAPELIQQAPAGAAALTPGLAHGPLRLQPSMGAALAVASVFLALLVGANFRAVRPGASCSARSARCPLRGAC
;
A
#
# COMPACT_ATOMS: atom_id res chain seq x y z
N GLU A 1 12.79 -19.64 -21.63
CA GLU A 1 13.42 -20.92 -22.05
C GLU A 1 14.58 -20.70 -23.03
N ARG A 2 14.37 -20.05 -24.19
CA ARG A 2 15.46 -19.78 -25.14
C ARG A 2 16.45 -18.72 -24.64
N GLU A 3 15.94 -17.64 -24.07
CA GLU A 3 16.74 -16.57 -23.45
C GLU A 3 16.15 -16.21 -22.08
N PRO A 4 16.42 -17.02 -21.03
CA PRO A 4 15.79 -16.84 -19.72
C PRO A 4 16.14 -15.51 -19.04
N LEU A 5 17.20 -14.82 -19.48
CA LEU A 5 17.67 -13.55 -18.94
C LEU A 5 17.33 -12.34 -19.82
N HIS A 6 16.48 -12.50 -20.84
CA HIS A 6 16.05 -11.38 -21.67
C HIS A 6 15.24 -10.38 -20.84
N VAL A 7 15.79 -9.18 -20.63
CA VAL A 7 15.29 -8.15 -19.71
C VAL A 7 13.81 -7.84 -19.93
N PHE A 8 13.41 -7.61 -21.19
CA PHE A 8 12.01 -7.29 -21.50
C PHE A 8 11.06 -8.45 -21.22
N CYS A 9 11.53 -9.70 -21.38
CA CYS A 9 10.71 -10.87 -21.09
C CYS A 9 10.52 -11.04 -19.59
N ILE A 10 11.56 -10.80 -18.79
CA ILE A 10 11.44 -10.78 -17.33
C ILE A 10 10.47 -9.68 -16.87
N HIS A 11 10.61 -8.47 -17.41
CA HIS A 11 9.70 -7.36 -17.13
C HIS A 11 8.23 -7.72 -17.39
N LEU A 12 7.92 -8.30 -18.57
CA LEU A 12 6.57 -8.76 -18.88
C LEU A 12 6.13 -9.93 -17.98
N TYR A 13 7.03 -10.85 -17.66
CA TYR A 13 6.72 -11.98 -16.81
C TYR A 13 6.29 -11.51 -15.42
N ILE A 14 6.99 -10.55 -14.83
CA ILE A 14 6.63 -9.93 -13.54
C ILE A 14 5.18 -9.41 -13.59
N HIS A 15 4.85 -8.52 -14.53
CA HIS A 15 3.50 -7.95 -14.63
C HIS A 15 2.41 -9.01 -14.89
N ILE A 16 2.67 -10.00 -15.75
CA ILE A 16 1.69 -11.07 -16.03
C ILE A 16 1.46 -11.91 -14.77
N THR A 17 2.52 -12.24 -14.04
CA THR A 17 2.39 -13.02 -12.80
C THR A 17 1.71 -12.25 -11.68
N GLU A 18 1.97 -10.95 -11.56
CA GLU A 18 1.28 -10.06 -10.62
C GLU A 18 -0.22 -10.00 -10.90
N ALA A 19 -0.61 -9.73 -12.16
CA ALA A 19 -2.00 -9.65 -12.57
C ALA A 19 -2.77 -10.97 -12.37
N SER A 20 -2.08 -12.11 -12.28
CA SER A 20 -2.71 -13.41 -12.03
C SER A 20 -3.25 -13.54 -10.60
N GLY A 21 -2.64 -12.85 -9.63
CA GLY A 21 -2.92 -13.03 -8.20
C GLY A 21 -2.63 -14.43 -7.65
N ASP A 22 -2.06 -15.36 -8.43
CA ASP A 22 -1.75 -16.73 -8.00
C ASP A 22 -0.41 -16.77 -7.23
N PRO A 23 -0.43 -17.10 -5.92
CA PRO A 23 0.79 -17.15 -5.11
C PRO A 23 1.86 -18.10 -5.65
N ASN A 24 1.48 -19.22 -6.28
CA ASN A 24 2.42 -20.20 -6.83
C ASN A 24 3.17 -19.64 -8.03
N VAL A 25 2.47 -18.88 -8.88
CA VAL A 25 3.04 -18.26 -10.08
C VAL A 25 3.92 -17.08 -9.69
N LEU A 26 3.48 -16.26 -8.73
CA LEU A 26 4.27 -15.19 -8.12
C LEU A 26 5.59 -15.72 -7.50
N HIS A 27 5.53 -16.85 -6.79
CA HIS A 27 6.75 -17.44 -6.21
C HIS A 27 7.74 -17.93 -7.27
N LYS A 28 7.25 -18.40 -8.44
CA LYS A 28 8.10 -18.75 -9.59
C LYS A 28 8.72 -17.52 -10.25
N ALA A 29 8.04 -16.38 -10.24
CA ALA A 29 8.55 -15.11 -10.78
C ALA A 29 9.59 -14.45 -9.87
N LYS A 30 9.55 -14.70 -8.56
CA LYS A 30 10.40 -14.05 -7.56
C LYS A 30 11.90 -14.03 -7.89
N PRO A 31 12.56 -15.14 -8.29
CA PRO A 31 13.99 -15.09 -8.62
C PRO A 31 14.31 -14.18 -9.81
N PHE A 32 13.38 -14.03 -10.76
CA PHE A 32 13.52 -13.12 -11.89
C PHE A 32 13.30 -11.65 -11.47
N ALA A 33 12.33 -11.41 -10.58
CA ALA A 33 12.10 -10.09 -9.99
C ALA A 33 13.33 -9.59 -9.21
N GLU A 34 13.97 -10.45 -8.41
CA GLU A 34 15.21 -10.12 -7.67
C GLU A 34 16.44 -9.93 -8.59
N LEU A 35 16.39 -10.49 -9.81
CA LEU A 35 17.49 -10.43 -10.77
C LEU A 35 17.40 -9.22 -11.71
N LEU A 36 16.19 -8.83 -12.12
CA LEU A 36 15.97 -7.74 -13.10
C LEU A 36 16.73 -6.44 -12.75
N PRO A 37 16.74 -5.97 -11.49
CA PRO A 37 17.45 -4.75 -11.10
C PRO A 37 18.98 -4.85 -11.22
N LYS A 38 19.53 -6.07 -11.32
CA LYS A 38 20.97 -6.33 -11.53
C LYS A 38 21.32 -6.40 -13.02
N LEU A 39 20.37 -6.83 -13.86
CA LEU A 39 20.54 -6.88 -15.31
C LEU A 39 20.53 -5.49 -15.94
N MET A 40 19.72 -4.57 -15.40
CA MET A 40 19.62 -3.19 -15.89
C MET A 40 19.67 -2.16 -14.76
N PRO A 41 20.80 -2.04 -14.04
CA PRO A 41 20.90 -1.23 -12.82
C PRO A 41 20.75 0.28 -13.06
N GLY A 42 20.92 0.75 -14.30
CA GLY A 42 20.75 2.17 -14.68
C GLY A 42 19.35 2.56 -15.14
N ALA A 43 18.41 1.62 -15.20
CA ALA A 43 17.05 1.86 -15.68
C ALA A 43 16.07 1.92 -14.49
N PRO A 44 15.64 3.11 -14.03
CA PRO A 44 14.85 3.26 -12.82
C PRO A 44 13.57 2.43 -12.82
N HIS A 45 12.85 2.38 -13.95
CA HIS A 45 11.65 1.56 -14.10
C HIS A 45 11.96 0.08 -13.83
N LEU A 46 12.97 -0.49 -14.51
CA LEU A 46 13.32 -1.91 -14.38
C LEU A 46 13.89 -2.26 -13.00
N VAL A 47 14.51 -1.30 -12.32
CA VAL A 47 14.95 -1.48 -10.93
C VAL A 47 13.74 -1.53 -10.00
N HIS A 48 12.78 -0.61 -10.15
CA HIS A 48 11.54 -0.59 -9.38
C HIS A 48 10.71 -1.87 -9.57
N MET A 49 10.73 -2.46 -10.77
CA MET A 49 9.90 -3.60 -11.14
C MET A 49 9.92 -4.79 -10.18
N ALA A 50 10.97 -4.96 -9.38
CA ALA A 50 11.03 -6.00 -8.36
C ALA A 50 9.87 -5.90 -7.36
N PHE A 51 9.39 -4.69 -7.05
CA PHE A 51 8.27 -4.42 -6.15
C PHE A 51 7.03 -5.26 -6.46
N HIS A 52 6.63 -5.30 -7.73
CA HIS A 52 5.42 -5.95 -8.25
C HIS A 52 5.35 -7.46 -7.99
N THR A 53 6.46 -8.12 -7.66
CA THR A 53 6.46 -9.51 -7.19
C THR A 53 6.81 -9.61 -5.71
N LEU A 54 7.73 -8.78 -5.23
CA LEU A 54 8.22 -8.85 -3.85
C LEU A 54 7.19 -8.42 -2.82
N MET A 55 6.27 -7.52 -3.16
CA MET A 55 5.14 -7.16 -2.30
C MET A 55 4.25 -8.36 -1.98
N HIS A 56 4.01 -9.22 -2.97
CA HIS A 56 3.14 -10.40 -2.86
C HIS A 56 3.86 -11.64 -2.33
N THR A 57 5.20 -11.61 -2.24
CA THR A 57 6.01 -12.75 -1.79
C THR A 57 6.79 -12.46 -0.50
N GLY A 58 6.50 -11.33 0.15
CA GLY A 58 7.09 -10.92 1.42
C GLY A 58 8.57 -10.57 1.35
N GLY A 59 9.05 -10.14 0.17
CA GLY A 59 10.42 -9.71 -0.09
C GLY A 59 10.64 -8.22 0.17
N TYR A 60 10.06 -7.68 1.23
CA TYR A 60 9.98 -6.23 1.48
C TYR A 60 11.35 -5.55 1.51
N HIS A 61 12.32 -6.07 2.27
CA HIS A 61 13.64 -5.43 2.36
C HIS A 61 14.37 -5.30 1.02
N VAL A 62 14.30 -6.33 0.18
CA VAL A 62 14.89 -6.28 -1.17
C VAL A 62 14.17 -5.23 -2.01
N SER A 63 12.84 -5.18 -1.91
CA SER A 63 12.01 -4.16 -2.54
C SER A 63 12.34 -2.75 -2.03
N GLU A 64 12.59 -2.54 -0.73
CA GLU A 64 13.01 -1.25 -0.18
C GLU A 64 14.31 -0.78 -0.84
N VAL A 65 15.33 -1.64 -0.84
CA VAL A 65 16.65 -1.35 -1.43
C VAL A 65 16.53 -0.98 -2.91
N ASP A 66 15.78 -1.78 -3.67
CA ASP A 66 15.61 -1.56 -5.10
C ASP A 66 14.81 -0.28 -5.38
N ASN A 67 13.72 -0.03 -4.65
CA ASN A 67 12.93 1.20 -4.81
C ASN A 67 13.71 2.45 -4.40
N ALA A 68 14.49 2.40 -3.32
CA ALA A 68 15.36 3.50 -2.92
C ALA A 68 16.38 3.82 -4.03
N ARG A 69 16.97 2.78 -4.65
CA ARG A 69 17.85 2.94 -5.80
C ARG A 69 17.10 3.53 -7.00
N ALA A 70 15.96 2.98 -7.39
CA ALA A 70 15.14 3.48 -8.50
C ALA A 70 14.79 4.97 -8.33
N ALA A 71 14.38 5.36 -7.11
CA ALA A 71 14.03 6.73 -6.75
C ALA A 71 15.24 7.70 -6.74
N SER A 72 16.46 7.19 -6.67
CA SER A 72 17.71 7.98 -6.72
C SER A 72 18.23 8.19 -8.16
N LEU A 73 17.83 7.34 -9.11
CA LEU A 73 18.32 7.40 -10.48
C LEU A 73 17.73 8.60 -11.27
N PRO A 74 18.46 9.15 -12.24
CA PRO A 74 17.93 10.19 -13.12
C PRO A 74 16.95 9.61 -14.15
N ARG A 75 16.18 10.48 -14.82
CA ARG A 75 15.28 10.13 -15.95
C ARG A 75 14.21 9.09 -15.59
N GLN A 76 13.62 9.23 -14.42
CA GLN A 76 12.49 8.40 -13.98
C GLN A 76 11.26 8.68 -14.84
N ILE A 77 10.57 7.62 -15.26
CA ILE A 77 9.30 7.71 -15.98
C ILE A 77 8.17 8.02 -14.99
N TYR A 78 8.20 7.40 -13.80
CA TYR A 78 7.19 7.52 -12.75
C TYR A 78 7.80 7.78 -11.36
N PRO A 79 8.41 8.96 -11.15
CA PRO A 79 9.08 9.29 -9.89
C PRO A 79 8.18 9.32 -8.65
N LEU A 80 6.91 9.72 -8.75
CA LEU A 80 6.00 9.72 -7.59
C LEU A 80 5.58 8.30 -7.23
N HIS A 81 5.34 7.44 -8.22
CA HIS A 81 5.01 6.03 -7.98
C HIS A 81 6.17 5.26 -7.32
N ASN A 82 7.41 5.49 -7.76
CA ASN A 82 8.60 4.90 -7.10
C ASN A 82 8.72 5.33 -5.62
N LEU A 83 8.35 6.57 -5.30
CA LEU A 83 8.37 7.07 -3.93
C LEU A 83 7.16 6.56 -3.11
N ASP A 84 5.98 6.42 -3.73
CA ASP A 84 4.77 5.86 -3.08
C ASP A 84 5.02 4.40 -2.66
N THR A 85 5.57 3.59 -3.58
CA THR A 85 5.98 2.21 -3.30
C THR A 85 7.05 2.12 -2.21
N LEU A 86 8.09 2.96 -2.27
CA LEU A 86 9.12 3.00 -1.24
C LEU A 86 8.54 3.37 0.14
N ALA A 87 7.68 4.39 0.20
CA ALA A 87 7.04 4.81 1.46
C ALA A 87 6.19 3.69 2.06
N TRP A 88 5.48 2.94 1.22
CA TRP A 88 4.66 1.80 1.65
C TRP A 88 5.50 0.62 2.13
N VAL A 89 6.55 0.23 1.40
CA VAL A 89 7.43 -0.89 1.81
C VAL A 89 8.13 -0.56 3.13
N CYS A 90 8.67 0.66 3.28
CA CYS A 90 9.26 1.09 4.55
C CYS A 90 8.27 1.03 5.73
N ARG A 91 6.97 1.31 5.51
CA ARG A 91 5.96 1.13 6.56
C ARG A 91 5.77 -0.34 6.94
N VAL A 92 5.67 -1.22 5.96
CA VAL A 92 5.46 -2.66 6.22
C VAL A 92 6.61 -3.26 7.03
N GLU A 93 7.83 -2.79 6.80
CA GLU A 93 9.04 -3.21 7.54
C GLU A 93 9.23 -2.52 8.90
N GLY A 94 8.32 -1.63 9.30
CA GLY A 94 8.48 -0.88 10.55
C GLY A 94 9.64 0.13 10.51
N ARG A 95 10.00 0.63 9.34
CA ARG A 95 11.04 1.65 9.12
C ARG A 95 10.44 3.04 9.12
N ARG A 96 10.05 3.52 10.30
CA ARG A 96 9.42 4.83 10.53
C ARG A 96 10.22 5.97 9.89
N GLY A 97 11.53 6.02 10.12
CA GLY A 97 12.40 7.08 9.60
C GLY A 97 12.44 7.12 8.07
N CYS A 98 12.56 5.95 7.44
CA CYS A 98 12.48 5.85 5.97
C CYS A 98 11.12 6.32 5.46
N SER A 99 10.04 5.73 5.99
CA SER A 99 8.68 5.95 5.49
C SER A 99 8.28 7.43 5.58
N LEU A 100 8.56 8.09 6.71
CA LEU A 100 8.29 9.52 6.88
C LEU A 100 9.12 10.40 5.94
N THR A 101 10.41 10.13 5.81
CA THR A 101 11.31 10.90 4.93
C THR A 101 10.83 10.84 3.48
N VAL A 102 10.46 9.65 3.02
CA VAL A 102 9.99 9.42 1.65
C VAL A 102 8.61 10.04 1.45
N ALA A 103 7.68 9.87 2.40
CA ALA A 103 6.35 10.46 2.32
C ALA A 103 6.38 12.00 2.31
N MET A 104 7.25 12.63 3.08
CA MET A 104 7.47 14.09 3.04
C MET A 104 8.03 14.55 1.68
N ARG A 105 8.97 13.79 1.12
CA ARG A 105 9.50 14.07 -0.23
C ARG A 105 8.40 13.92 -1.29
N LEU A 106 7.60 12.87 -1.19
CA LEU A 106 6.47 12.59 -2.08
C LEU A 106 5.45 13.73 -2.05
N GLU A 107 5.03 14.17 -0.87
CA GLU A 107 4.14 15.32 -0.69
C GLU A 107 4.72 16.58 -1.34
N ARG A 108 5.98 16.91 -1.06
CA ARG A 108 6.65 18.10 -1.63
C ARG A 108 6.61 18.12 -3.15
N LEU A 109 6.79 16.96 -3.79
CA LEU A 109 6.81 16.84 -5.24
C LEU A 109 5.41 16.79 -5.86
N ALA A 110 4.43 16.23 -5.15
CA ALA A 110 3.07 16.10 -5.62
C ALA A 110 2.24 17.39 -5.46
N LEU A 111 2.48 18.20 -4.43
CA LEU A 111 1.71 19.43 -4.15
C LEU A 111 1.60 20.38 -5.36
N PRO A 112 2.68 20.69 -6.13
CA PRO A 112 2.57 21.52 -7.34
C PRO A 112 1.68 20.88 -8.43
N LEU A 113 1.69 19.56 -8.55
CA LEU A 113 0.90 18.84 -9.55
C LEU A 113 -0.59 18.83 -9.24
N VAL A 114 -0.95 18.79 -7.94
CA VAL A 114 -2.35 18.92 -7.51
C VAL A 114 -2.93 20.25 -7.98
N LYS A 115 -2.19 21.35 -7.82
CA LYS A 115 -2.61 22.69 -8.26
C LYS A 115 -2.81 22.79 -9.77
N GLN A 116 -2.10 21.97 -10.53
CA GLN A 116 -2.17 21.91 -12.00
C GLN A 116 -3.21 20.89 -12.50
N GLY A 117 -3.83 20.11 -11.60
CA GLY A 117 -4.75 19.03 -11.97
C GLY A 117 -4.08 17.89 -12.75
N LEU A 118 -2.78 17.68 -12.56
CA LEU A 118 -2.00 16.67 -13.29
C LEU A 118 -2.05 15.29 -12.61
N PHE A 119 -1.87 14.27 -13.45
CA PHE A 119 -1.85 12.86 -13.07
C PHE A 119 -0.50 12.25 -13.41
N GLU A 120 -0.05 11.29 -12.61
CA GLU A 120 1.10 10.43 -12.91
C GLU A 120 0.66 8.97 -12.78
N THR A 121 1.06 8.11 -13.72
CA THR A 121 0.59 6.70 -13.83
C THR A 121 -0.95 6.53 -13.81
N GLY A 122 -1.72 7.57 -14.11
CA GLY A 122 -3.19 7.54 -14.02
C GLY A 122 -3.75 7.88 -12.62
N PHE A 123 -2.91 8.15 -11.63
CA PHE A 123 -3.33 8.53 -10.28
C PHE A 123 -3.34 10.05 -10.09
N PRO A 124 -4.33 10.58 -9.34
CA PRO A 124 -4.37 11.99 -8.98
C PRO A 124 -3.24 12.30 -7.99
N ALA A 125 -2.56 13.43 -8.18
CA ALA A 125 -1.47 13.84 -7.29
C ALA A 125 -1.88 13.96 -5.81
N GLY A 126 -3.18 14.14 -5.52
CA GLY A 126 -3.72 14.16 -4.15
C GLY A 126 -3.50 12.84 -3.39
N ARG A 127 -3.46 11.69 -4.07
CA ARG A 127 -3.07 10.40 -3.48
C ARG A 127 -1.68 10.48 -2.84
N PHE A 128 -0.72 11.02 -3.58
CA PHE A 128 0.67 11.10 -3.16
C PHE A 128 0.87 12.09 -2.01
N VAL A 129 0.14 13.21 -2.02
CA VAL A 129 0.10 14.17 -0.90
C VAL A 129 -0.42 13.51 0.38
N ALA A 130 -1.45 12.67 0.28
CA ALA A 130 -2.07 12.00 1.43
C ALA A 130 -1.11 11.04 2.18
N GLN A 131 -0.07 10.53 1.53
CA GLN A 131 0.82 9.51 2.12
C GLN A 131 1.54 9.99 3.38
N ARG A 132 1.91 11.28 3.49
CA ARG A 132 2.52 11.80 4.72
C ARG A 132 1.58 11.66 5.91
N LEU A 133 0.33 12.10 5.79
CA LEU A 133 -0.66 12.02 6.86
C LEU A 133 -0.99 10.57 7.22
N LEU A 134 -1.14 9.70 6.23
CA LEU A 134 -1.38 8.27 6.46
C LEU A 134 -0.17 7.59 7.15
N THR A 135 1.05 8.00 6.82
CA THR A 135 2.27 7.54 7.50
C THR A 135 2.31 7.99 8.96
N LEU A 136 1.96 9.25 9.24
CA LEU A 136 1.84 9.74 10.63
C LEU A 136 0.81 8.90 11.42
N VAL A 137 -0.34 8.59 10.82
CA VAL A 137 -1.37 7.73 11.45
C VAL A 137 -0.85 6.30 11.68
N ALA A 138 -0.12 5.72 10.71
CA ALA A 138 0.43 4.37 10.84
C ALA A 138 1.39 4.23 12.04
N PHE A 139 2.21 5.25 12.30
CA PHE A 139 3.18 5.26 13.39
C PHE A 139 2.68 5.99 14.65
N GLY A 140 1.41 6.37 14.70
CA GLY A 140 0.80 7.00 15.88
C GLY A 140 1.40 8.34 16.28
N LEU A 141 1.79 9.16 15.30
CA LEU A 141 2.39 10.49 15.53
C LEU A 141 1.31 11.55 15.69
N TRP A 142 0.49 11.38 16.73
CA TRP A 142 -0.74 12.13 16.94
C TRP A 142 -0.50 13.63 17.16
N ASP A 143 0.53 14.00 17.93
CA ASP A 143 0.85 15.40 18.18
C ASP A 143 1.34 16.11 16.90
N GLU A 144 2.15 15.42 16.08
CA GLU A 144 2.58 15.93 14.78
C GLU A 144 1.39 16.14 13.83
N ILE A 145 0.38 15.26 13.86
CA ILE A 145 -0.86 15.42 13.08
C ILE A 145 -1.65 16.64 13.55
N LEU A 146 -1.80 16.82 14.86
CA LEU A 146 -2.59 17.93 15.40
C LEU A 146 -1.93 19.29 15.20
N ALA A 147 -0.59 19.32 15.13
CA ALA A 147 0.21 20.50 14.82
C ALA A 147 0.33 20.79 13.32
N ALA A 148 0.01 19.83 12.44
CA ALA A 148 0.14 20.01 11.00
C ALA A 148 -0.97 20.91 10.42
N ASP A 149 -0.54 21.84 9.57
CA ASP A 149 -1.45 22.65 8.74
C ASP A 149 -2.24 21.77 7.75
N ALA A 150 -3.41 22.26 7.33
CA ALA A 150 -4.19 21.62 6.29
C ALA A 150 -3.44 21.62 4.94
N PRO A 151 -3.36 20.48 4.23
CA PRO A 151 -2.76 20.43 2.91
C PRO A 151 -3.54 21.33 1.95
N LEU A 152 -2.81 22.14 1.17
CA LEU A 152 -3.39 23.07 0.18
C LEU A 152 -4.46 24.00 0.75
N SER A 153 -4.42 24.31 2.05
CA SER A 153 -5.47 25.08 2.73
C SER A 153 -6.87 24.51 2.51
N CYS A 154 -6.99 23.19 2.34
CA CYS A 154 -8.23 22.48 2.04
C CYS A 154 -8.94 22.92 0.73
N SER A 155 -8.19 23.42 -0.27
CA SER A 155 -8.76 23.74 -1.59
C SER A 155 -9.02 22.49 -2.46
N GLU A 156 -8.51 21.33 -2.08
CA GLU A 156 -8.71 20.06 -2.79
C GLU A 156 -9.33 19.04 -1.82
N HIS A 157 -10.52 18.55 -2.18
CA HIS A 157 -11.39 17.82 -1.25
C HIS A 157 -10.84 16.45 -0.83
N PHE A 158 -10.12 15.73 -1.70
CA PHE A 158 -9.57 14.42 -1.32
C PHE A 158 -8.51 14.54 -0.22
N THR A 159 -7.51 15.40 -0.44
CA THR A 159 -6.43 15.66 0.52
C THR A 159 -6.95 16.30 1.80
N CYS A 160 -7.93 17.20 1.71
CA CYS A 160 -8.60 17.76 2.90
C CYS A 160 -9.36 16.69 3.69
N GLY A 161 -10.05 15.77 3.00
CA GLY A 161 -10.69 14.62 3.64
C GLY A 161 -9.70 13.78 4.45
N ILE A 162 -8.55 13.41 3.86
CA ILE A 162 -7.51 12.65 4.58
C ILE A 162 -6.91 13.45 5.76
N TRP A 163 -6.82 14.77 5.66
CA TRP A 163 -6.40 15.61 6.78
C TRP A 163 -7.40 15.57 7.95
N HIS A 164 -8.70 15.71 7.69
CA HIS A 164 -9.74 15.54 8.69
C HIS A 164 -9.74 14.13 9.29
N PHE A 165 -9.54 13.10 8.47
CA PHE A 165 -9.38 11.72 8.93
C PHE A 165 -8.23 11.58 9.94
N ALA A 166 -7.02 12.04 9.58
CA ALA A 166 -5.85 11.93 10.44
C ALA A 166 -6.04 12.67 11.76
N ARG A 167 -6.56 13.91 11.71
CA ARG A 167 -6.85 14.71 12.90
C ARG A 167 -7.91 14.07 13.78
N GLY A 168 -8.99 13.56 13.20
CA GLY A 168 -10.02 12.83 13.92
C GLY A 168 -9.46 11.59 14.61
N ALA A 169 -8.57 10.85 13.95
CA ALA A 169 -7.91 9.68 14.53
C ALA A 169 -7.03 10.08 15.73
N ALA A 170 -6.28 11.18 15.62
CA ALA A 170 -5.48 11.73 16.72
C ALA A 170 -6.36 12.18 17.90
N GLN A 171 -7.46 12.88 17.64
CA GLN A 171 -8.40 13.31 18.69
C GLN A 171 -9.08 12.11 19.39
N ALA A 172 -9.48 11.09 18.63
CA ALA A 172 -10.05 9.87 19.18
C ALA A 172 -9.03 9.16 20.08
N HIS A 173 -7.78 9.05 19.65
CA HIS A 173 -6.70 8.47 20.44
C HIS A 173 -6.44 9.24 21.74
N GLN A 174 -6.51 10.57 21.72
CA GLN A 174 -6.36 11.42 22.92
C GLN A 174 -7.60 11.42 23.84
N GLY A 175 -8.58 10.53 23.64
CA GLY A 175 -9.79 10.45 24.46
C GLY A 175 -10.72 11.65 24.28
N ARG A 176 -10.72 12.29 23.09
CA ARG A 176 -11.56 13.46 22.77
C ARG A 176 -12.61 13.11 21.71
N PRO A 177 -13.60 12.24 22.03
CA PRO A 177 -14.56 11.72 21.05
C PRO A 177 -15.46 12.81 20.44
N ALA A 178 -15.71 13.92 21.14
CA ALA A 178 -16.47 15.04 20.60
C ALA A 178 -15.70 15.77 19.47
N ALA A 179 -14.40 15.99 19.67
CA ALA A 179 -13.54 16.57 18.64
C ALA A 179 -13.36 15.62 17.45
N ALA A 180 -13.18 14.32 17.72
CA ALA A 180 -13.12 13.29 16.68
C ALA A 180 -14.43 13.24 15.84
N LEU A 181 -15.58 13.38 16.48
CA LEU A 181 -16.88 13.45 15.80
C LEU A 181 -17.00 14.69 14.89
N ALA A 182 -16.49 15.84 15.33
CA ALA A 182 -16.48 17.05 14.51
C ALA A 182 -15.61 16.88 13.24
N GLU A 183 -14.43 16.27 13.39
CA GLU A 183 -13.55 15.91 12.27
C GLU A 183 -14.22 14.88 11.34
N LEU A 184 -14.94 13.89 11.88
CA LEU A 184 -15.71 12.93 11.08
C LEU A 184 -16.80 13.61 10.24
N GLN A 185 -17.54 14.55 10.81
CA GLN A 185 -18.54 15.31 10.08
C GLN A 185 -17.92 16.17 8.97
N ALA A 186 -16.71 16.70 9.18
CA ALA A 186 -15.96 17.44 8.17
C ALA A 186 -15.48 16.53 7.04
N LEU A 187 -14.87 15.39 7.38
CA LEU A 187 -14.50 14.35 6.41
C LEU A 187 -15.70 13.90 5.56
N GLN A 188 -16.88 13.71 6.16
CA GLN A 188 -18.10 13.37 5.43
C GLN A 188 -18.55 14.48 4.46
N ARG A 189 -18.30 15.77 4.77
CA ARG A 189 -18.55 16.89 3.84
C ARG A 189 -17.60 16.83 2.66
N GLU A 190 -16.31 16.64 2.91
CA GLU A 190 -15.29 16.50 1.86
C GLU A 190 -15.59 15.32 0.94
N ARG A 191 -15.98 14.17 1.50
CA ARG A 191 -16.43 13.02 0.73
C ARG A 191 -17.59 13.36 -0.20
N ARG A 192 -18.64 14.02 0.30
CA ARG A 192 -19.79 14.42 -0.52
C ARG A 192 -19.37 15.36 -1.65
N ALA A 193 -18.43 16.28 -1.39
CA ALA A 193 -17.90 17.18 -2.40
C ALA A 193 -17.12 16.41 -3.49
N VAL A 194 -16.27 15.44 -3.11
CA VAL A 194 -15.58 14.55 -4.06
C VAL A 194 -16.58 13.81 -4.93
N VAL A 195 -17.56 13.11 -4.33
CA VAL A 195 -18.57 12.33 -5.06
C VAL A 195 -19.39 13.21 -6.01
N SER A 196 -19.81 14.40 -5.57
CA SER A 196 -20.54 15.36 -6.40
C SER A 196 -19.70 15.86 -7.57
N SER A 197 -18.41 16.15 -7.35
CA SER A 197 -17.49 16.58 -8.40
C SER A 197 -17.24 15.47 -9.43
N MET A 198 -17.21 14.21 -9.00
CA MET A 198 -17.04 13.06 -9.90
C MET A 198 -18.30 12.79 -10.73
N ALA A 199 -19.49 13.04 -10.18
CA ALA A 199 -20.76 12.87 -10.89
C ALA A 199 -20.95 13.85 -12.07
N THR A 200 -20.31 15.01 -12.00
CA THR A 200 -20.44 16.10 -12.99
C THR A 200 -19.30 16.14 -14.01
N ARG A 201 -18.22 15.37 -13.79
CA ARG A 201 -17.11 15.31 -14.74
C ARG A 201 -17.53 14.56 -16.00
N PRO A 202 -17.14 15.04 -17.20
CA PRO A 202 -17.41 14.31 -18.43
C PRO A 202 -16.88 12.89 -18.33
N LYS A 203 -17.63 11.90 -18.85
CA LYS A 203 -17.22 10.48 -18.80
C LYS A 203 -15.79 10.23 -19.29
N TRP A 204 -15.23 11.11 -20.13
CA TRP A 204 -13.85 11.02 -20.62
C TRP A 204 -12.77 11.52 -19.65
N ALA A 205 -13.11 12.36 -18.67
CA ALA A 205 -12.14 13.08 -17.81
C ALA A 205 -11.48 12.20 -16.73
N TRP A 206 -11.97 10.98 -16.54
CA TRP A 206 -11.42 9.98 -15.62
C TRP A 206 -11.23 8.61 -16.28
N ARG A 207 -11.45 8.48 -17.59
CA ARG A 207 -11.19 7.21 -18.28
C ARG A 207 -9.69 6.97 -18.27
N ASN A 208 -9.30 5.78 -17.85
CA ASN A 208 -7.98 5.25 -18.14
C ASN A 208 -7.65 5.32 -19.63
N PHE A 209 -6.36 5.15 -19.96
CA PHE A 209 -5.82 5.14 -21.32
C PHE A 209 -6.50 4.14 -22.28
N ASN A 210 -7.29 3.18 -21.79
CA ASN A 210 -8.04 2.22 -22.61
C ASN A 210 -9.51 2.63 -22.90
N GLY A 211 -9.95 3.81 -22.45
CA GLY A 211 -11.32 4.26 -22.64
C GLY A 211 -12.37 3.41 -21.91
N SER A 212 -12.04 2.59 -20.91
CA SER A 212 -13.05 1.98 -20.05
C SER A 212 -13.42 2.91 -18.89
N THR A 213 -14.66 2.81 -18.42
CA THR A 213 -15.14 3.47 -17.19
C THR A 213 -14.90 2.61 -15.95
N GLU A 214 -14.33 1.42 -16.10
CA GLU A 214 -14.31 0.36 -15.10
C GLU A 214 -12.90 0.04 -14.59
N PHE A 215 -11.86 0.57 -15.21
CA PHE A 215 -10.47 0.37 -14.80
C PHE A 215 -9.79 1.73 -14.56
N GLY A 216 -9.12 1.86 -13.42
CA GLY A 216 -8.21 2.96 -12.99
C GLY A 216 -8.77 4.37 -12.81
N VAL A 217 -10.06 4.50 -12.52
CA VAL A 217 -10.49 5.66 -11.72
C VAL A 217 -9.97 5.44 -10.31
N TYR A 218 -9.08 6.31 -9.84
CA TYR A 218 -8.69 6.32 -8.43
C TYR A 218 -9.96 6.46 -7.57
N PRO A 219 -10.28 5.49 -6.68
CA PRO A 219 -11.58 5.39 -6.02
C PRO A 219 -11.71 6.38 -4.85
N ALA A 220 -11.49 7.67 -5.10
CA ALA A 220 -11.38 8.71 -4.09
C ALA A 220 -12.60 8.76 -3.16
N GLY A 221 -13.81 8.62 -3.69
CA GLY A 221 -15.05 8.61 -2.90
C GLY A 221 -15.17 7.42 -1.96
N ASP A 222 -14.71 6.24 -2.38
CA ASP A 222 -14.72 5.02 -1.58
C ASP A 222 -13.58 5.01 -0.56
N LEU A 223 -12.41 5.52 -0.91
CA LEU A 223 -11.30 5.70 0.04
C LEU A 223 -11.66 6.69 1.15
N LEU A 224 -12.37 7.79 0.84
CA LEU A 224 -12.89 8.69 1.87
C LEU A 224 -14.04 8.06 2.69
N GLU A 225 -14.83 7.16 2.12
CA GLU A 225 -15.80 6.39 2.91
C GLU A 225 -15.12 5.43 3.87
N LEU A 226 -14.06 4.76 3.41
CA LEU A 226 -13.26 3.88 4.25
C LEU A 226 -12.60 4.67 5.38
N ALA A 227 -12.09 5.87 5.10
CA ALA A 227 -11.62 6.81 6.12
C ALA A 227 -12.74 7.21 7.11
N CYS A 228 -13.97 7.46 6.64
CA CYS A 228 -15.13 7.72 7.52
C CYS A 228 -15.39 6.55 8.46
N LEU A 229 -15.41 5.31 7.94
CA LEU A 229 -15.70 4.11 8.72
C LEU A 229 -14.60 3.83 9.74
N GLU A 230 -13.32 3.98 9.36
CA GLU A 230 -12.21 3.86 10.32
C GLU A 230 -12.30 4.94 11.41
N LEU A 231 -12.57 6.19 11.06
CA LEU A 231 -12.71 7.25 12.06
C LEU A 231 -13.95 7.06 12.95
N GLN A 232 -15.05 6.54 12.40
CA GLN A 232 -16.23 6.15 13.18
C GLN A 232 -15.91 5.03 14.17
N ALA A 233 -15.11 4.04 13.76
CA ALA A 233 -14.68 2.95 14.63
C ALA A 233 -13.82 3.49 15.80
N ARG A 234 -12.81 4.31 15.49
CA ARG A 234 -11.95 4.98 16.48
C ARG A 234 -12.74 5.90 17.42
N THR A 235 -13.72 6.63 16.89
CA THR A 235 -14.58 7.51 17.69
C THR A 235 -15.49 6.70 18.63
N SER A 236 -16.02 5.57 18.16
CA SER A 236 -16.81 4.64 19.00
C SER A 236 -15.95 4.02 20.10
N HIS A 237 -14.72 3.62 19.76
CA HIS A 237 -13.75 3.13 20.74
C HIS A 237 -13.50 4.16 21.84
N ALA A 238 -13.22 5.42 21.48
CA ALA A 238 -12.99 6.52 22.41
C ALA A 238 -14.21 6.84 23.31
N LYS A 239 -15.42 6.39 22.93
CA LYS A 239 -16.65 6.49 23.73
C LYS A 239 -16.89 5.27 24.63
N GLY A 240 -16.04 4.23 24.54
CA GLY A 240 -16.28 2.94 25.17
C GLY A 240 -17.39 2.11 24.52
N HIS A 241 -17.79 2.45 23.28
CA HIS A 241 -18.87 1.78 22.56
C HIS A 241 -18.33 0.65 21.67
N GLN A 242 -17.98 -0.48 22.28
CA GLN A 242 -17.35 -1.62 21.60
C GLN A 242 -18.15 -2.14 20.39
N ASP A 243 -19.46 -2.30 20.51
CA ASP A 243 -20.29 -2.83 19.40
C ASP A 243 -20.27 -1.90 18.20
N GLY A 244 -20.33 -0.57 18.44
CA GLY A 244 -20.23 0.43 17.39
C GLY A 244 -18.85 0.47 16.71
N GLU A 245 -17.78 0.25 17.49
CA GLU A 245 -16.42 0.11 16.97
C GLU A 245 -16.31 -1.09 16.03
N LEU A 246 -16.71 -2.29 16.48
CA LEU A 246 -16.58 -3.51 15.69
C LEU A 246 -17.46 -3.49 14.45
N ALA A 247 -18.67 -2.92 14.52
CA ALA A 247 -19.54 -2.76 13.36
C ALA A 247 -18.91 -1.87 12.28
N ALA A 248 -18.31 -0.75 12.68
CA ALA A 248 -17.65 0.17 11.75
C ALA A 248 -16.38 -0.46 11.13
N TRP A 249 -15.57 -1.18 11.90
CA TRP A 249 -14.41 -1.89 11.36
C TRP A 249 -14.78 -3.01 10.39
N ARG A 250 -15.84 -3.78 10.66
CA ARG A 250 -16.33 -4.81 9.73
C ARG A 250 -16.82 -4.19 8.42
N ALA A 251 -17.55 -3.07 8.50
CA ALA A 251 -17.97 -2.33 7.32
C ALA A 251 -16.77 -1.79 6.51
N ALA A 252 -15.75 -1.25 7.19
CA ALA A 252 -14.52 -0.78 6.54
C ALA A 252 -13.77 -1.93 5.83
N ALA A 253 -13.65 -3.09 6.48
CA ALA A 253 -12.99 -4.26 5.91
C ALA A 253 -13.75 -4.82 4.69
N ALA A 254 -15.08 -4.80 4.73
CA ALA A 254 -15.92 -5.18 3.59
C ALA A 254 -15.77 -4.21 2.41
N LEU A 255 -15.71 -2.91 2.68
CA LEU A 255 -15.47 -1.90 1.65
C LEU A 255 -14.07 -2.05 1.02
N GLU A 256 -13.03 -2.24 1.84
CA GLU A 256 -11.65 -2.44 1.33
C GLU A 256 -11.56 -3.66 0.42
N ALA A 257 -12.24 -4.75 0.78
CA ALA A 257 -12.26 -5.98 -0.01
C ALA A 257 -12.89 -5.80 -1.41
N GLY A 258 -13.74 -4.78 -1.58
CA GLY A 258 -14.36 -4.43 -2.86
C GLY A 258 -13.57 -3.41 -3.69
N LEU A 259 -12.46 -2.87 -3.19
CA LEU A 259 -11.64 -1.91 -3.94
C LEU A 259 -10.93 -2.58 -5.12
N PRO A 260 -10.72 -1.86 -6.24
CA PRO A 260 -9.92 -2.36 -7.35
C PRO A 260 -8.47 -2.62 -6.93
N TYR A 261 -7.81 -3.54 -7.64
CA TYR A 261 -6.38 -3.77 -7.48
C TYR A 261 -5.58 -2.49 -7.71
N ASP A 262 -4.55 -2.29 -6.90
CA ASP A 262 -3.68 -1.12 -6.93
C ASP A 262 -2.30 -1.45 -6.34
N GLU A 263 -1.29 -0.69 -6.75
CA GLU A 263 0.12 -0.90 -6.43
C GLU A 263 0.81 0.43 -6.07
N PRO A 264 1.12 0.68 -4.78
CA PRO A 264 0.70 -0.10 -3.60
C PRO A 264 -0.83 -0.13 -3.44
N PRO A 265 -1.36 -0.97 -2.53
CA PRO A 265 -2.79 -1.00 -2.21
C PRO A 265 -3.37 0.41 -2.05
N ALA A 266 -4.54 0.64 -2.64
CA ALA A 266 -5.17 1.96 -2.69
C ALA A 266 -5.37 2.57 -1.29
N TRP A 267 -5.67 1.73 -0.31
CA TRP A 267 -5.66 2.10 1.10
C TRP A 267 -4.32 1.75 1.74
N TYR A 268 -3.62 2.77 2.23
CA TYR A 268 -2.27 2.63 2.82
C TYR A 268 -2.23 1.84 4.13
N LEU A 269 -3.39 1.71 4.79
CA LEU A 269 -3.56 1.29 6.17
C LEU A 269 -4.45 0.04 6.24
N PRO A 270 -3.93 -1.19 6.02
CA PRO A 270 -4.76 -2.40 5.91
C PRO A 270 -5.80 -2.52 7.04
N THR A 271 -7.08 -2.61 6.66
CA THR A 271 -8.20 -2.58 7.62
C THR A 271 -8.32 -3.90 8.36
N SER A 272 -8.00 -5.02 7.69
CA SER A 272 -8.02 -6.36 8.30
C SER A 272 -7.12 -6.43 9.54
N THR A 273 -5.93 -5.82 9.50
CA THR A 273 -5.03 -5.77 10.68
C THR A 273 -5.65 -4.97 11.84
N ARG A 274 -6.30 -3.84 11.53
CA ARG A 274 -6.95 -2.97 12.53
C ARG A 274 -8.18 -3.61 13.15
N LEU A 275 -9.02 -4.23 12.32
CA LEU A 275 -10.17 -5.03 12.76
C LEU A 275 -9.69 -6.19 13.63
N GLY A 276 -8.62 -6.90 13.24
CA GLY A 276 -8.00 -7.95 14.05
C GLY A 276 -7.59 -7.45 15.44
N ALA A 277 -6.96 -6.28 15.52
CA ALA A 277 -6.61 -5.66 16.79
C ALA A 277 -7.84 -5.32 17.65
N ALA A 278 -8.89 -4.72 17.05
CA ALA A 278 -10.13 -4.39 17.75
C ALA A 278 -10.86 -5.64 18.28
N LEU A 279 -10.92 -6.70 17.48
CA LEU A 279 -11.48 -7.99 17.87
C LEU A 279 -10.67 -8.62 19.01
N ALA A 280 -9.34 -8.52 18.99
CA ALA A 280 -8.48 -9.02 20.05
C ALA A 280 -8.77 -8.30 21.38
N ARG A 281 -8.86 -6.96 21.38
CA ARG A 281 -9.24 -6.18 22.57
C ARG A 281 -10.63 -6.55 23.09
N ALA A 282 -11.57 -6.85 22.20
CA ALA A 282 -12.92 -7.29 22.55
C ALA A 282 -13.01 -8.76 23.00
N GLY A 283 -11.88 -9.49 23.06
CA GLY A 283 -11.85 -10.91 23.42
C GLY A 283 -12.35 -11.86 22.33
N GLN A 284 -12.63 -11.38 21.12
CA GLN A 284 -13.08 -12.18 19.97
C GLN A 284 -11.88 -12.84 19.26
N ARG A 285 -11.14 -13.68 19.99
CA ARG A 285 -9.82 -14.19 19.60
C ARG A 285 -9.80 -14.95 18.27
N LYS A 286 -10.82 -15.77 18.02
CA LYS A 286 -10.93 -16.56 16.78
C LYS A 286 -11.06 -15.66 15.55
N GLU A 287 -11.98 -14.69 15.59
CA GLU A 287 -12.16 -13.74 14.49
C GLU A 287 -10.93 -12.84 14.33
N ALA A 288 -10.31 -12.41 15.44
CA ALA A 288 -9.07 -11.63 15.40
C ALA A 288 -7.95 -12.38 14.64
N TRP A 289 -7.77 -13.67 14.96
CA TRP A 289 -6.82 -14.54 14.29
C TRP A 289 -7.10 -14.65 12.78
N GLU A 290 -8.37 -14.85 12.40
CA GLU A 290 -8.80 -14.93 11.00
C GLU A 290 -8.48 -13.63 10.22
N MET A 291 -8.67 -12.47 10.85
CA MET A 291 -8.36 -11.17 10.23
C MET A 291 -6.86 -10.93 10.06
N PHE A 292 -6.03 -11.30 11.04
CA PHE A 292 -4.58 -11.25 10.86
C PHE A 292 -4.11 -12.22 9.78
N ASN A 293 -4.65 -13.44 9.76
CA ASN A 293 -4.33 -14.43 8.72
C ASN A 293 -4.75 -13.96 7.32
N SER A 294 -5.93 -13.34 7.18
CA SER A 294 -6.37 -12.73 5.91
C SER A 294 -5.41 -11.64 5.44
N THR A 295 -4.86 -10.85 6.37
CA THR A 295 -3.81 -9.87 6.05
C THR A 295 -2.56 -10.59 5.51
N LEU A 296 -2.10 -11.65 6.16
CA LEU A 296 -0.88 -12.37 5.75
C LEU A 296 -1.03 -13.16 4.45
N GLN A 297 -2.26 -13.49 4.04
CA GLN A 297 -2.53 -14.05 2.72
C GLN A 297 -2.34 -13.02 1.61
N LYS A 298 -2.68 -11.75 1.87
CA LYS A 298 -2.50 -10.64 0.92
C LYS A 298 -1.08 -10.06 0.96
N PHE A 299 -0.52 -9.95 2.16
CA PHE A 299 0.77 -9.33 2.45
C PHE A 299 1.63 -10.30 3.27
N PRO A 300 2.27 -11.30 2.63
CA PRO A 300 3.09 -12.26 3.35
C PRO A 300 4.23 -11.57 4.09
N HIS A 301 4.43 -11.95 5.36
CA HIS A 301 5.41 -11.33 6.25
C HIS A 301 5.08 -9.89 6.68
N ASP A 302 3.83 -9.43 6.57
CA ASP A 302 3.43 -8.18 7.21
C ASP A 302 3.66 -8.27 8.73
N GLY A 303 4.56 -7.43 9.24
CA GLY A 303 5.00 -7.49 10.63
C GLY A 303 3.94 -7.04 11.63
N TRP A 304 3.02 -6.18 11.21
CA TRP A 304 1.91 -5.70 12.04
C TRP A 304 0.91 -6.83 12.32
N ALA A 305 0.53 -7.58 11.28
CA ALA A 305 -0.34 -8.74 11.42
C ALA A 305 0.34 -9.90 12.17
N LEU A 306 1.62 -10.17 11.88
CA LEU A 306 2.39 -11.18 12.62
C LEU A 306 2.47 -10.86 14.11
N PHE A 307 2.70 -9.59 14.47
CA PHE A 307 2.70 -9.16 15.86
C PHE A 307 1.36 -9.40 16.55
N GLY A 308 0.25 -9.07 15.90
CA GLY A 308 -1.09 -9.36 16.39
C GLY A 308 -1.31 -10.85 16.69
N MET A 309 -0.87 -11.74 15.79
CA MET A 309 -0.96 -13.19 16.00
C MET A 309 -0.06 -13.68 17.13
N VAL A 310 1.16 -13.13 17.28
CA VAL A 310 2.05 -13.43 18.41
C VAL A 310 1.38 -13.08 19.73
N ARG A 311 0.79 -11.88 19.85
CA ARG A 311 0.07 -11.45 21.06
C ARG A 311 -1.09 -12.37 21.41
N LEU A 312 -1.91 -12.74 20.43
CA LEU A 312 -2.99 -13.72 20.64
C LEU A 312 -2.46 -15.08 21.12
N CYS A 313 -1.27 -15.50 20.67
CA CYS A 313 -0.65 -16.77 21.08
C CYS A 313 -0.13 -16.70 22.53
N GLU A 314 0.59 -15.63 22.87
CA GLU A 314 1.13 -15.39 24.22
C GLU A 314 0.03 -15.33 25.27
N GLU A 315 -1.05 -14.59 24.99
CA GLU A 315 -2.23 -14.53 25.87
C GLU A 315 -2.92 -15.90 26.04
N ALA A 316 -2.75 -16.82 25.09
CA ALA A 316 -3.37 -18.15 25.15
C ALA A 316 -2.51 -19.07 26.02
N ALA A 317 -1.20 -19.01 25.83
CA ALA A 317 -0.22 -19.72 26.66
C ALA A 317 -0.36 -19.33 28.14
N SER A 318 -0.40 -18.02 28.45
CA SER A 318 -0.58 -17.54 29.83
C SER A 318 -1.92 -17.98 30.46
N ALA A 319 -3.00 -18.06 29.68
CA ALA A 319 -4.28 -18.56 30.17
C ALA A 319 -4.27 -20.08 30.42
N SER A 320 -3.51 -20.84 29.62
CA SER A 320 -3.37 -22.29 29.76
C SER A 320 -2.39 -22.70 30.88
N GLU A 321 -1.42 -21.88 31.24
CA GLU A 321 -0.61 -22.12 32.45
C GLU A 321 -1.45 -21.96 33.72
N ALA A 322 -2.48 -21.11 33.68
CA ALA A 322 -3.43 -20.92 34.77
C ALA A 322 -4.55 -21.97 34.83
N ALA A 323 -4.76 -22.77 33.77
CA ALA A 323 -5.83 -23.76 33.67
C ALA A 323 -5.29 -25.10 33.14
N GLN A 324 -5.48 -26.20 33.89
CA GLN A 324 -4.98 -27.54 33.52
C GLN A 324 -5.23 -27.90 32.04
N PRO A 325 -4.26 -28.55 31.37
CA PRO A 325 -4.17 -28.57 29.92
C PRO A 325 -5.34 -29.33 29.28
N ARG A 326 -6.21 -28.60 28.57
CA ARG A 326 -7.17 -29.17 27.61
C ARG A 326 -6.85 -28.63 26.23
N GLU A 327 -6.59 -29.56 25.32
CA GLU A 327 -6.53 -29.44 23.85
C GLU A 327 -6.70 -28.03 23.28
N ALA A 328 -5.67 -27.20 23.41
CA ALA A 328 -5.52 -26.03 22.54
C ALA A 328 -4.89 -26.54 21.23
N GLN A 329 -5.49 -26.19 20.10
CA GLN A 329 -4.82 -26.21 18.80
C GLN A 329 -3.42 -25.61 18.99
N HIS A 330 -2.38 -26.44 18.98
CA HIS A 330 -0.99 -26.00 19.16
C HIS A 330 -0.57 -25.24 17.91
N VAL A 331 -0.99 -23.98 17.82
CA VAL A 331 -0.24 -23.00 17.06
C VAL A 331 1.16 -22.97 17.68
N ASP A 332 2.18 -23.25 16.89
CA ASP A 332 3.57 -23.09 17.33
C ASP A 332 3.85 -21.59 17.52
N CYS A 333 3.60 -21.07 18.73
CA CYS A 333 3.87 -19.68 19.07
C CYS A 333 5.33 -19.32 18.82
N GLN A 334 6.27 -20.27 18.98
CA GLN A 334 7.68 -20.02 18.68
C GLN A 334 7.91 -19.84 17.19
N GLN A 335 7.20 -20.59 16.33
CA GLN A 335 7.25 -20.36 14.88
C GLN A 335 6.73 -18.98 14.51
N LEU A 336 5.62 -18.53 15.11
CA LEU A 336 5.11 -17.18 14.89
C LEU A 336 6.11 -16.11 15.35
N GLN A 337 6.70 -16.27 16.53
CA GLN A 337 7.73 -15.35 17.04
C GLN A 337 8.95 -15.30 16.11
N ARG A 338 9.43 -16.45 15.60
CA ARG A 338 10.51 -16.49 14.59
C ARG A 338 10.14 -15.76 13.31
N ARG A 339 8.91 -15.97 12.81
CA ARG A 339 8.40 -15.26 11.61
C ARG A 339 8.32 -13.76 11.83
N PHE A 340 7.80 -13.32 12.98
CA PHE A 340 7.73 -11.91 13.35
C PHE A 340 9.14 -11.30 13.47
N ALA A 341 10.05 -11.94 14.20
CA ALA A 341 11.43 -11.47 14.36
C ALA A 341 12.13 -11.31 13.00
N GLN A 342 11.90 -12.23 12.07
CA GLN A 342 12.43 -12.15 10.71
C GLN A 342 11.80 -11.00 9.90
N ALA A 343 10.48 -10.80 9.99
CA ALA A 343 9.77 -9.72 9.31
C ALA A 343 10.11 -8.33 9.85
N TRP A 344 10.40 -8.22 11.15
CA TRP A 344 10.61 -6.96 11.87
C TRP A 344 12.09 -6.63 12.14
N ARG A 345 13.04 -7.44 11.62
CA ARG A 345 14.48 -7.30 11.92
C ARG A 345 15.11 -5.98 11.46
N HIS A 346 14.48 -5.29 10.50
CA HIS A 346 14.97 -4.03 9.96
C HIS A 346 14.26 -2.80 10.57
N ALA A 347 13.23 -3.01 11.37
CA ALA A 347 12.43 -1.94 11.96
C ALA A 347 13.28 -1.03 12.85
N ASP A 348 12.92 0.25 12.88
CA ASP A 348 13.46 1.25 13.80
C ASP A 348 12.46 1.59 14.94
N VAL A 349 11.32 0.90 14.96
CA VAL A 349 10.32 0.96 16.02
C VAL A 349 9.99 -0.42 16.59
N ARG A 350 9.61 -0.46 17.86
CA ARG A 350 9.07 -1.62 18.56
C ARG A 350 7.54 -1.51 18.62
N LEU A 351 6.86 -2.58 18.21
CA LEU A 351 5.41 -2.70 18.41
C LEU A 351 5.11 -3.04 19.87
N VAL A 352 4.17 -2.32 20.47
CA VAL A 352 3.74 -2.52 21.88
C VAL A 352 2.33 -3.09 21.98
N GLY A 353 1.49 -2.82 20.98
CA GLY A 353 0.14 -3.36 20.84
C GLY A 353 -0.26 -3.39 19.36
N PRO A 354 -1.22 -4.24 18.96
CA PRO A 354 -1.60 -4.42 17.55
C PRO A 354 -2.29 -3.19 16.94
N ASP A 355 -2.75 -2.23 17.76
CA ASP A 355 -3.33 -0.95 17.36
C ASP A 355 -2.72 0.26 18.08
N GLN A 356 -1.63 0.05 18.82
CA GLN A 356 -0.97 1.10 19.61
C GLN A 356 0.16 1.76 18.81
N ALA A 357 0.48 3.01 19.17
CA ALA A 357 1.61 3.73 18.59
C ALA A 357 2.92 2.97 18.89
N PRO A 358 3.75 2.66 17.88
CA PRO A 358 5.05 2.03 18.10
C PRO A 358 6.02 2.95 18.86
N GLU A 359 6.94 2.35 19.61
CA GLU A 359 7.99 3.06 20.34
C GLU A 359 9.30 3.07 19.53
N LEU A 360 10.07 4.16 19.59
CA LEU A 360 11.38 4.22 18.94
C LEU A 360 12.40 3.27 19.59
N ILE A 361 13.19 2.58 18.77
CA ILE A 361 14.34 1.80 19.23
C ILE A 361 15.52 2.75 19.39
N GLN A 362 15.87 3.10 20.63
CA GLN A 362 16.93 4.09 20.96
C GLN A 362 18.32 3.74 20.40
N GLN A 363 18.59 2.45 20.13
CA GLN A 363 19.77 1.96 19.42
C GLN A 363 19.33 1.03 18.30
N ALA A 364 18.74 1.59 17.25
CA ALA A 364 18.34 0.82 16.08
C ALA A 364 19.56 0.07 15.51
N PRO A 365 19.42 -1.20 15.08
CA PRO A 365 20.55 -2.00 14.62
C PRO A 365 21.32 -1.31 13.49
N ALA A 366 22.62 -1.58 13.33
CA ALA A 366 23.54 -0.87 12.42
C ALA A 366 23.19 -0.91 10.91
N GLY A 367 22.06 -1.50 10.51
CA GLY A 367 21.47 -1.42 9.17
C GLY A 367 20.14 -0.64 9.09
N ALA A 368 19.54 -0.28 10.23
CA ALA A 368 18.29 0.48 10.32
C ALA A 368 18.45 1.95 9.85
N ALA A 369 19.66 2.51 10.01
CA ALA A 369 19.98 3.88 9.62
C ALA A 369 20.59 4.00 8.20
N ALA A 370 20.99 2.88 7.57
CA ALA A 370 22.03 2.89 6.52
C ALA A 370 21.55 2.98 5.06
N LEU A 371 20.25 3.10 4.78
CA LEU A 371 19.72 3.08 3.39
C LEU A 371 18.92 4.31 2.98
N THR A 372 19.26 5.48 3.53
CA THR A 372 18.89 6.80 2.96
C THR A 372 20.05 7.61 2.31
N PRO A 373 21.25 7.08 1.99
CA PRO A 373 22.21 7.87 1.23
C PRO A 373 21.83 7.83 -0.26
N GLY A 374 21.23 8.91 -0.77
CA GLY A 374 20.99 9.06 -2.21
C GLY A 374 19.71 9.80 -2.61
N LEU A 375 18.81 10.06 -1.66
CA LEU A 375 17.64 10.91 -1.91
C LEU A 375 18.05 12.40 -1.89
N ALA A 376 18.90 12.81 -2.83
CA ALA A 376 19.35 14.19 -2.97
C ALA A 376 18.16 15.17 -3.05
N HIS A 377 18.26 16.31 -2.36
CA HIS A 377 17.23 17.36 -2.32
C HIS A 377 16.99 18.12 -3.65
N GLY A 378 17.58 17.66 -4.75
CA GLY A 378 17.54 18.33 -6.05
C GLY A 378 16.15 18.38 -6.69
N PRO A 379 15.90 19.35 -7.60
CA PRO A 379 14.64 19.46 -8.32
C PRO A 379 14.39 18.24 -9.21
N LEU A 380 13.16 17.75 -9.22
CA LEU A 380 12.72 16.70 -10.13
C LEU A 380 12.62 17.29 -11.54
N ARG A 381 13.49 16.89 -12.46
CA ARG A 381 13.32 17.24 -13.88
C ARG A 381 12.32 16.27 -14.51
N LEU A 382 11.04 16.62 -14.45
CA LEU A 382 10.01 16.00 -15.30
C LEU A 382 10.36 16.30 -16.76
N GLN A 383 10.43 15.28 -17.62
CA GLN A 383 10.70 15.53 -19.03
C GLN A 383 9.44 16.10 -19.73
N PRO A 384 9.56 17.16 -20.55
CA PRO A 384 8.42 17.76 -21.24
C PRO A 384 7.74 16.85 -22.28
N SER A 385 8.33 15.70 -22.63
CA SER A 385 7.79 14.76 -23.62
C SER A 385 6.96 13.63 -22.99
N MET A 386 6.09 13.94 -22.02
CA MET A 386 5.22 12.91 -21.41
C MET A 386 4.02 12.55 -22.29
N GLY A 387 3.65 13.34 -23.32
CA GLY A 387 2.47 13.05 -24.15
C GLY A 387 2.53 11.79 -25.01
N ALA A 388 3.73 11.30 -25.38
CA ALA A 388 3.87 10.21 -26.36
C ALA A 388 4.45 8.90 -25.78
N ALA A 389 5.27 8.96 -24.72
CA ALA A 389 5.83 7.76 -24.08
C ALA A 389 4.83 7.03 -23.15
N LEU A 390 3.77 7.73 -22.72
CA LEU A 390 2.63 7.15 -21.97
C LEU A 390 1.89 6.04 -22.73
N ALA A 391 2.03 5.97 -24.06
CA ALA A 391 1.28 5.04 -24.90
C ALA A 391 1.91 3.64 -25.01
N VAL A 392 3.24 3.48 -24.90
CA VAL A 392 3.87 2.20 -25.33
C VAL A 392 3.96 1.17 -24.20
N ALA A 393 4.21 1.57 -22.95
CA ALA A 393 4.25 0.65 -21.82
C ALA A 393 2.84 0.21 -21.35
N SER A 394 1.86 1.12 -21.40
CA SER A 394 0.51 0.89 -20.89
C SER A 394 -0.44 0.20 -21.88
N VAL A 395 -0.18 0.32 -23.20
CA VAL A 395 -0.95 -0.41 -24.24
C VAL A 395 -0.75 -1.93 -24.13
N PHE A 396 0.42 -2.39 -23.70
CA PHE A 396 0.66 -3.83 -23.51
C PHE A 396 -0.10 -4.42 -22.31
N LEU A 397 -0.25 -3.66 -21.22
CA LEU A 397 -0.99 -4.11 -20.03
C LEU A 397 -2.50 -4.19 -20.30
N ALA A 398 -3.05 -3.20 -21.03
CA ALA A 398 -4.46 -3.19 -21.40
C ALA A 398 -4.86 -4.29 -22.40
N LEU A 399 -3.95 -4.69 -23.31
CA LEU A 399 -4.17 -5.80 -24.25
C LEU A 399 -4.13 -7.18 -23.58
N LEU A 400 -3.40 -7.32 -22.48
CA LEU A 400 -3.29 -8.60 -21.74
C LEU A 400 -4.48 -8.82 -20.77
N VAL A 401 -4.99 -7.77 -20.14
CA VAL A 401 -6.11 -7.87 -19.18
C VAL A 401 -7.48 -7.95 -19.86
N GLY A 402 -7.62 -7.42 -21.09
CA GLY A 402 -8.89 -7.44 -21.84
C GLY A 402 -9.26 -8.77 -22.50
N ALA A 403 -8.35 -9.76 -22.50
CA ALA A 403 -8.63 -11.07 -23.07
C ALA A 403 -9.33 -11.96 -22.04
N ASN A 404 -10.66 -11.98 -22.07
CA ASN A 404 -11.45 -13.06 -21.48
C ASN A 404 -10.94 -14.41 -22.04
N PHE A 405 -10.10 -15.13 -21.28
CA PHE A 405 -9.71 -16.49 -21.60
C PHE A 405 -10.91 -17.42 -21.41
N ARG A 406 -11.81 -17.46 -22.41
CA ARG A 406 -12.65 -18.64 -22.59
C ARG A 406 -11.74 -19.78 -23.01
N ALA A 407 -11.75 -20.84 -22.21
CA ALA A 407 -10.98 -22.06 -22.41
C ALA A 407 -11.01 -22.50 -23.88
N VAL A 408 -9.85 -22.45 -24.54
CA VAL A 408 -9.65 -23.02 -25.87
C VAL A 408 -9.53 -24.53 -25.70
N ARG A 409 -10.46 -25.29 -26.30
CA ARG A 409 -10.40 -26.75 -26.37
C ARG A 409 -9.12 -27.20 -27.08
N PRO A 410 -8.49 -28.31 -26.66
CA PRO A 410 -7.28 -28.80 -27.31
C PRO A 410 -7.64 -29.43 -28.65
N GLY A 411 -7.21 -28.81 -29.76
CA GLY A 411 -7.38 -29.37 -31.10
C GLY A 411 -7.65 -28.32 -32.16
N ALA A 412 -6.71 -27.42 -32.43
CA ALA A 412 -6.68 -26.69 -33.70
C ALA A 412 -5.23 -26.30 -34.03
N SER A 413 -4.64 -27.01 -34.99
CA SER A 413 -3.39 -26.64 -35.63
C SER A 413 -3.56 -25.30 -36.36
N CYS A 414 -2.79 -24.28 -35.98
CA CYS A 414 -2.63 -23.06 -36.79
C CYS A 414 -1.26 -23.10 -37.49
N SER A 415 -1.30 -23.34 -38.79
CA SER A 415 -0.16 -23.13 -39.69
C SER A 415 -0.29 -21.77 -40.39
N ALA A 416 0.89 -21.18 -40.64
CA ALA A 416 1.17 -20.20 -41.69
C ALA A 416 0.76 -18.73 -41.43
N ARG A 417 1.73 -17.85 -41.13
CA ARG A 417 2.48 -17.04 -42.12
C ARG A 417 3.16 -15.85 -41.44
N SER A 418 4.34 -15.54 -41.95
CA SER A 418 5.23 -14.46 -41.57
C SER A 418 4.55 -13.08 -41.48
N ALA A 419 4.53 -12.49 -40.29
CA ALA A 419 4.43 -11.05 -40.11
C ALA A 419 5.77 -10.56 -39.52
N ARG A 420 6.54 -9.82 -40.32
CA ARG A 420 7.80 -9.20 -39.89
C ARG A 420 7.48 -8.12 -38.84
N CYS A 421 8.18 -8.18 -37.70
CA CYS A 421 8.14 -7.15 -36.66
C CYS A 421 8.90 -5.89 -37.15
N PRO A 422 8.30 -4.69 -37.19
CA PRO A 422 8.97 -3.49 -37.65
C PRO A 422 9.48 -2.68 -36.44
N LEU A 423 10.47 -3.19 -35.72
CA LEU A 423 11.24 -2.39 -34.74
C LEU A 423 12.72 -2.79 -34.83
N ARG A 424 13.35 -2.38 -35.93
CA ARG A 424 14.80 -2.21 -36.01
C ARG A 424 15.07 -0.71 -36.08
N GLY A 425 15.61 -0.15 -35.00
CA GLY A 425 16.10 1.22 -35.00
C GLY A 425 15.83 1.99 -33.71
N ALA A 426 16.43 1.55 -32.61
CA ALA A 426 16.84 2.38 -31.46
C ALA A 426 17.41 1.42 -30.40
N CYS A 427 18.67 1.02 -30.57
CA CYS A 427 19.46 0.42 -29.50
C CYS A 427 20.07 1.52 -28.63
#